data_AF-A0A9D1EVP1-F1
#
_entry.id   AF-A0A9D1EVP1-F1
#
_cell.length_a   1.000
_cell.length_b   1.000
_cell.length_c   1.000
_cell.angle_alpha   90.00
_cell.angle_beta   90.00
_cell.angle_gamma   90.00
#
_symmetry.space_group_name_H-M   'P 1'
#
loop_
_entity.id
_entity.type
_entity.pdbx_description
1 polymer ?
#
loop_
_entity_poly.entity_id
_entity_poly.type
_entity_poly.pdbx_seq_one_letter_code
_entity_poly.pdbx_strand_id
1 'polypeptide(L)'
;MADFAKKKLPVGIENFEEIRRESFYYVDKTAMIRDLLQRWGKVNLFTRPRRFGKSLNMSMLKSFFEIGSDPALFEGLKIAGETELCKEYMGKFPVISITLKGVNGADFSTARSLLCSVIGYEAMRFQFLLEDSELTEREKELYRQLVNIDTSSSKGFLMSDVVLMESLKTLSILLQKHYGKKVILLIDEYDVPLAKASEQGYYNEMILLIRNMFEQALKTNDSLYFAVLTGCLRVAKESIFTGLNNLKIFSVTTVHFDEYFGFTDQEVKEMLAYYELEDLYESVKDWYDGYLFGDVEVYCPWDVISYCDEASDGKRREPKNYWTNTSGNDSVRHFIEKMGSGVMRSEMEALIAGEIVEKE
;
A
#
# COMPACT_ATOMS: atom_id res chain seq x y z
N MET A 1 11.01 15.88 -36.91
CA MET A 1 11.75 15.21 -35.83
C MET A 1 11.01 15.58 -34.56
N ALA A 2 10.35 14.61 -33.92
CA ALA A 2 9.65 14.89 -32.66
C ALA A 2 10.71 15.16 -31.60
N ASP A 3 10.72 16.38 -31.09
CA ASP A 3 11.46 16.74 -29.88
C ASP A 3 10.79 15.95 -28.75
N PHE A 4 11.32 14.77 -28.41
CA PHE A 4 10.83 14.01 -27.28
C PHE A 4 11.31 14.74 -26.03
N ALA A 5 10.50 15.70 -25.56
CA ALA A 5 10.68 16.30 -24.25
C ALA A 5 10.91 15.16 -23.23
N LYS A 6 11.97 15.30 -22.41
CA LYS A 6 12.26 14.33 -21.34
C LYS A 6 11.01 14.09 -20.51
N LYS A 7 10.80 12.84 -20.09
CA LYS A 7 9.67 12.48 -19.23
C LYS A 7 9.71 13.31 -17.94
N LYS A 8 8.53 13.67 -17.42
CA LYS A 8 8.39 14.40 -16.15
C LYS A 8 8.84 13.52 -14.98
N LEU A 9 9.43 14.10 -13.94
CA LEU A 9 9.69 13.38 -12.69
C LEU A 9 8.39 13.20 -11.89
N PRO A 10 8.09 12.01 -11.35
CA PRO A 10 6.82 11.72 -10.67
C PRO A 10 6.83 12.20 -9.20
N VAL A 11 7.08 13.48 -8.96
CA VAL A 11 7.13 14.05 -7.60
C VAL A 11 5.73 13.96 -6.96
N GLY A 12 5.57 13.05 -6.00
CA GLY A 12 4.33 12.91 -5.22
C GLY A 12 3.21 12.13 -5.92
N ILE A 13 3.51 11.47 -7.03
CA ILE A 13 2.53 10.67 -7.77
C ILE A 13 2.58 9.23 -7.27
N GLU A 14 1.46 8.78 -6.69
CA GLU A 14 1.30 7.43 -6.14
C GLU A 14 0.43 6.53 -7.05
N ASN A 15 -0.09 7.06 -8.16
CA ASN A 15 -0.93 6.32 -9.11
C ASN A 15 -0.10 5.81 -10.31
N PHE A 16 -0.07 4.49 -10.49
CA PHE A 16 0.67 3.84 -11.57
C PHE A 16 0.12 4.19 -12.95
N GLU A 17 -1.21 4.16 -13.12
CA GLU A 17 -1.84 4.51 -14.40
C GLU A 17 -1.53 5.96 -14.80
N GLU A 18 -1.57 6.90 -13.86
CA GLU A 18 -1.19 8.30 -14.09
C GLU A 18 0.26 8.39 -14.58
N ILE A 19 1.20 7.72 -13.91
CA ILE A 19 2.61 7.69 -14.34
C ILE A 19 2.75 7.19 -15.79
N ARG A 20 2.02 6.13 -16.14
CA ARG A 20 2.09 5.50 -17.46
C ARG A 20 1.44 6.33 -18.56
N ARG A 21 0.33 7.03 -18.27
CA ARG A 21 -0.42 7.82 -19.27
C ARG A 21 0.11 9.24 -19.44
N GLU A 22 0.58 9.87 -18.38
CA GLU A 22 0.91 11.29 -18.36
C GLU A 22 2.40 11.56 -18.66
N SER A 23 3.11 10.62 -19.30
CA SER A 23 4.52 10.75 -19.69
C SER A 23 5.48 11.06 -18.53
N PHE A 24 5.28 10.40 -17.39
CA PHE A 24 6.22 10.44 -16.26
C PHE A 24 7.32 9.38 -16.41
N TYR A 25 8.48 9.66 -15.83
CA TYR A 25 9.56 8.69 -15.69
C TYR A 25 9.16 7.64 -14.66
N TYR A 26 9.41 6.37 -14.98
CA TYR A 26 9.02 5.24 -14.15
C TYR A 26 10.20 4.29 -14.02
N VAL A 27 10.63 4.05 -12.79
CA VAL A 27 11.58 2.98 -12.46
C VAL A 27 10.79 1.67 -12.42
N ASP A 28 11.12 0.74 -13.30
CA ASP A 28 10.30 -0.45 -13.52
C ASP A 28 10.48 -1.52 -12.43
N LYS A 29 9.46 -1.62 -11.58
CA LYS A 29 9.32 -2.61 -10.50
C LYS A 29 8.35 -3.74 -10.82
N THR A 30 7.88 -3.87 -12.07
CA THR A 30 6.81 -4.81 -12.43
C THR A 30 7.19 -6.29 -12.28
N ALA A 31 8.48 -6.62 -12.23
CA ALA A 31 8.95 -7.97 -11.88
C ALA A 31 8.47 -8.43 -10.48
N MET A 32 8.12 -7.50 -9.58
CA MET A 32 7.45 -7.79 -8.32
C MET A 32 6.20 -8.65 -8.50
N ILE A 33 5.45 -8.45 -9.59
CA ILE A 33 4.20 -9.17 -9.87
C ILE A 33 4.49 -10.66 -10.09
N ARG A 34 5.50 -10.97 -10.90
CA ARG A 34 5.95 -12.35 -11.14
C ARG A 34 6.39 -13.00 -9.84
N ASP A 35 7.27 -12.34 -9.10
CA ASP A 35 7.84 -12.89 -7.88
C ASP A 35 6.76 -13.09 -6.81
N LEU A 36 5.77 -12.18 -6.75
CA LEU A 36 4.59 -12.32 -5.92
C LEU A 36 3.81 -13.57 -6.31
N LEU A 37 3.47 -13.75 -7.59
CA LEU A 37 2.68 -14.91 -8.05
C LEU A 37 3.42 -16.25 -7.85
N GLN A 38 4.73 -16.29 -8.04
CA GLN A 38 5.53 -17.50 -7.84
C GLN A 38 5.68 -17.89 -6.36
N ARG A 39 5.56 -16.93 -5.44
CA ARG A 39 5.86 -17.11 -4.01
C ARG A 39 4.71 -16.71 -3.11
N TRP A 40 3.51 -16.50 -3.62
CA TRP A 40 2.41 -15.93 -2.84
C TRP A 40 2.00 -16.84 -1.67
N GLY A 41 1.75 -16.21 -0.53
CA GLY A 41 0.90 -16.75 0.52
C GLY A 41 -0.55 -16.32 0.31
N LYS A 42 -1.46 -16.87 1.11
CA LYS A 42 -2.87 -16.44 1.09
C LYS A 42 -3.02 -14.96 1.45
N VAL A 43 -2.18 -14.50 2.38
CA VAL A 43 -2.12 -13.11 2.84
C VAL A 43 -0.64 -12.71 2.83
N ASN A 44 -0.29 -11.66 2.09
CA ASN A 44 1.09 -11.21 1.89
C ASN A 44 1.25 -9.82 2.50
N LEU A 45 2.09 -9.70 3.53
CA LEU A 45 2.32 -8.43 4.21
C LEU A 45 3.72 -7.89 3.91
N PHE A 46 3.79 -6.71 3.32
CA PHE A 46 5.01 -5.97 3.04
C PHE A 46 5.15 -4.81 4.04
N THR A 47 6.14 -4.92 4.94
CA THR A 47 6.48 -3.81 5.84
C THR A 47 7.70 -3.09 5.32
N ARG A 48 7.54 -1.83 4.92
CA ARG A 48 8.65 -0.99 4.42
C ARG A 48 8.53 0.44 4.96
N PRO A 49 9.64 1.17 5.13
CA PRO A 49 9.60 2.56 5.57
C PRO A 49 8.74 3.44 4.64
N ARG A 50 8.37 4.62 5.13
CA ARG A 50 7.59 5.58 4.35
C ARG A 50 8.34 6.05 3.12
N ARG A 51 7.60 6.36 2.05
CA ARG A 51 8.11 6.86 0.76
C ARG A 51 8.92 5.88 -0.09
N PHE A 52 9.01 4.60 0.30
CA PHE A 52 9.63 3.52 -0.49
C PHE A 52 8.72 2.92 -1.59
N GLY A 53 7.75 3.69 -2.12
CA GLY A 53 6.93 3.25 -3.25
C GLY A 53 5.81 2.23 -2.93
N LYS A 54 5.44 2.04 -1.66
CA LYS A 54 4.36 1.11 -1.27
C LYS A 54 3.04 1.37 -2.00
N SER A 55 2.52 2.59 -1.92
CA SER A 55 1.24 2.95 -2.54
C SER A 55 1.29 2.86 -4.08
N LEU A 56 2.44 3.22 -4.68
CA LEU A 56 2.66 3.06 -6.12
C LEU A 56 2.63 1.59 -6.54
N ASN A 57 3.28 0.70 -5.78
CA ASN A 57 3.22 -0.74 -6.02
C ASN A 57 1.80 -1.30 -5.84
N MET A 58 1.03 -0.80 -4.86
CA MET A 58 -0.38 -1.17 -4.69
C MET A 58 -1.24 -0.74 -5.88
N SER A 59 -1.03 0.48 -6.40
CA SER A 59 -1.69 0.96 -7.62
C SER A 59 -1.30 0.14 -8.86
N MET A 60 -0.03 -0.25 -8.98
CA MET A 60 0.47 -1.13 -10.04
C MET A 60 -0.19 -2.51 -9.97
N LEU A 61 -0.25 -3.14 -8.79
CA LEU A 61 -0.89 -4.44 -8.60
C LEU A 61 -2.39 -4.39 -8.96
N LYS A 62 -3.09 -3.33 -8.53
CA LYS A 62 -4.49 -3.10 -8.92
C LYS A 62 -4.62 -3.05 -10.44
N SER A 63 -3.82 -2.22 -11.10
CA SER A 63 -3.83 -2.05 -12.56
C SER A 63 -3.48 -3.34 -13.31
N PHE A 64 -2.69 -4.23 -12.69
CA PHE A 64 -2.34 -5.51 -13.31
C PHE A 64 -3.50 -6.52 -13.22
N PHE A 65 -4.09 -6.69 -12.03
CA PHE A 65 -5.05 -7.78 -11.80
C PHE A 65 -6.49 -7.43 -12.15
N GLU A 66 -6.89 -6.17 -12.01
CA GLU A 66 -8.29 -5.75 -12.01
C GLU A 66 -8.96 -5.91 -13.38
N ILE A 67 -10.11 -6.61 -13.40
CA ILE A 67 -10.94 -6.74 -14.60
C ILE A 67 -11.25 -5.36 -15.19
N GLY A 68 -11.03 -5.23 -16.50
CA GLY A 68 -11.23 -3.98 -17.24
C GLY A 68 -10.01 -3.07 -17.27
N SER A 69 -8.90 -3.46 -16.63
CA SER A 69 -7.64 -2.73 -16.73
C SER A 69 -7.04 -2.81 -18.14
N ASP A 70 -6.35 -1.74 -18.54
CA ASP A 70 -5.74 -1.56 -19.85
C ASP A 70 -4.35 -2.24 -19.91
N PRO A 71 -4.17 -3.32 -20.70
CA PRO A 71 -2.88 -3.99 -20.83
C PRO A 71 -1.74 -3.08 -21.33
N ALA A 72 -2.08 -2.00 -22.06
CA ALA A 72 -1.09 -1.07 -22.60
C ALA A 72 -0.28 -0.38 -21.50
N LEU A 73 -0.79 -0.31 -20.26
CA LEU A 73 -0.07 0.24 -19.12
C LEU A 73 1.26 -0.50 -18.84
N PHE A 74 1.35 -1.78 -19.22
CA PHE A 74 2.51 -2.63 -18.99
C PHE A 74 3.45 -2.76 -20.20
N GLU A 75 3.13 -2.13 -21.33
CA GLU A 75 3.98 -2.17 -22.51
C GLU A 75 5.39 -1.62 -22.22
N GLY A 76 6.40 -2.38 -22.65
CA GLY A 76 7.81 -2.06 -22.45
C GLY A 76 8.32 -2.27 -21.01
N LEU A 77 7.51 -2.84 -20.11
CA LEU A 77 7.91 -3.18 -18.75
C LEU A 77 8.28 -4.67 -18.63
N LYS A 78 9.10 -5.02 -17.63
CA LYS A 78 9.62 -6.37 -17.36
C LYS A 78 8.51 -7.42 -17.34
N ILE A 79 7.36 -7.13 -16.71
CA ILE A 79 6.24 -8.08 -16.62
C ILE A 79 5.64 -8.45 -17.98
N ALA A 80 5.70 -7.58 -18.99
CA ALA A 80 5.17 -7.88 -20.32
C ALA A 80 5.92 -9.02 -21.02
N GLY A 81 7.16 -9.31 -20.59
CA GLY A 81 7.91 -10.49 -21.03
C GLY A 81 7.37 -11.81 -20.46
N GLU A 82 6.64 -11.77 -19.34
CA GLU A 82 6.07 -12.93 -18.65
C GLU A 82 4.71 -13.30 -19.27
N THR A 83 4.72 -13.69 -20.54
CA THR A 83 3.52 -13.88 -21.39
C THR A 83 2.46 -14.82 -20.79
N GLU A 84 2.86 -15.96 -20.23
CA GLU A 84 1.93 -16.90 -19.60
C GLU A 84 1.27 -16.32 -18.33
N LEU A 85 2.05 -15.62 -17.49
CA LEU A 85 1.50 -14.93 -16.32
C LEU A 85 0.53 -13.81 -16.74
N CYS A 86 0.88 -13.04 -17.76
CA CYS A 86 0.00 -12.00 -18.28
C CYS A 86 -1.32 -12.60 -18.78
N LYS A 87 -1.27 -13.70 -19.52
CA LYS A 87 -2.46 -14.38 -20.04
C LYS A 87 -3.38 -14.91 -18.94
N GLU A 88 -2.81 -15.47 -17.88
CA GLU A 88 -3.55 -16.06 -16.78
C GLU A 88 -4.10 -15.02 -15.79
N TYR A 89 -3.36 -13.94 -15.52
CA TYR A 89 -3.65 -13.03 -14.41
C TYR A 89 -4.00 -11.60 -14.80
N MET A 90 -3.49 -11.08 -15.91
CA MET A 90 -3.64 -9.67 -16.25
C MET A 90 -5.10 -9.34 -16.61
N GLY A 91 -5.71 -8.45 -15.82
CA GLY A 91 -7.10 -8.03 -15.96
C GLY A 91 -8.12 -9.16 -15.78
N LYS A 92 -7.81 -10.18 -14.95
CA LYS A 92 -8.64 -11.39 -14.79
C LYS A 92 -9.36 -11.52 -13.45
N PHE A 93 -9.11 -10.62 -12.50
CA PHE A 93 -9.62 -10.74 -11.14
C PHE A 93 -10.45 -9.52 -10.73
N PRO A 94 -11.57 -9.71 -10.01
CA PRO A 94 -12.14 -8.63 -9.22
C PRO A 94 -11.15 -8.25 -8.13
N VAL A 95 -10.88 -6.94 -8.01
CA VAL A 95 -9.94 -6.39 -7.04
C VAL A 95 -10.68 -5.44 -6.12
N ILE A 96 -10.62 -5.69 -4.81
CA ILE A 96 -11.00 -4.72 -3.79
C ILE A 96 -9.70 -4.05 -3.34
N SER A 97 -9.60 -2.73 -3.45
CA SER A 97 -8.39 -1.97 -3.14
C SER A 97 -8.70 -0.77 -2.26
N ILE A 98 -8.27 -0.83 -1.00
CA ILE A 98 -8.47 0.25 -0.02
C ILE A 98 -7.13 0.79 0.50
N THR A 99 -7.11 2.06 0.86
CA THR A 99 -6.02 2.67 1.63
C THR A 99 -6.55 3.16 2.96
N LEU A 100 -5.86 2.83 4.05
CA LEU A 100 -6.22 3.27 5.40
C LEU A 100 -5.47 4.54 5.83
N LYS A 101 -4.69 5.16 4.93
CA LYS A 101 -3.98 6.43 5.14
C LYS A 101 -4.87 7.55 5.66
N GLY A 102 -6.13 7.57 5.22
CA GLY A 102 -7.13 8.58 5.60
C GLY A 102 -7.88 8.32 6.90
N VAL A 103 -7.63 7.21 7.60
CA VAL A 103 -8.35 6.83 8.83
C VAL A 103 -7.60 7.39 10.04
N ASN A 104 -7.62 8.71 10.20
CA ASN A 104 -6.78 9.45 11.15
C ASN A 104 -7.56 10.40 12.09
N GLY A 105 -8.77 9.98 12.50
CA GLY A 105 -9.65 10.76 13.36
C GLY A 105 -9.05 11.18 14.71
N ALA A 106 -9.53 12.29 15.27
CA ALA A 106 -9.13 12.75 16.61
C ALA A 106 -9.68 11.85 17.74
N ASP A 107 -10.78 11.15 17.47
CA ASP A 107 -11.44 10.21 18.37
C ASP A 107 -11.91 8.96 17.60
N PHE A 108 -12.33 7.92 18.33
CA PHE A 108 -12.78 6.66 17.75
C PHE A 108 -13.98 6.82 16.82
N SER A 109 -14.97 7.65 17.16
CA SER A 109 -16.17 7.85 16.35
C SER A 109 -15.85 8.47 14.99
N THR A 110 -14.98 9.49 14.99
CA THR A 110 -14.48 10.13 13.78
C THR A 110 -13.66 9.14 12.94
N ALA A 111 -12.72 8.41 13.55
CA ALA A 111 -11.90 7.43 12.84
C ALA A 111 -12.74 6.29 12.25
N ARG A 112 -13.73 5.78 12.99
CA ARG A 112 -14.71 4.80 12.51
C ARG A 112 -15.51 5.33 11.31
N SER A 113 -15.95 6.59 11.35
CA SER A 113 -16.70 7.21 10.25
C SER A 113 -15.84 7.39 8.99
N LEU A 114 -14.55 7.70 9.16
CA LEU A 114 -13.58 7.72 8.07
C LEU A 114 -13.37 6.32 7.49
N LEU A 115 -13.31 5.28 8.33
CA LEU A 115 -13.24 3.89 7.86
C LEU A 115 -14.49 3.47 7.09
N CYS A 116 -15.70 3.81 7.58
CA CYS A 116 -16.94 3.63 6.80
C CYS A 116 -16.85 4.30 5.43
N SER A 117 -16.24 5.49 5.37
CA SER A 117 -16.07 6.22 4.11
C SER A 117 -15.13 5.51 3.15
N VAL A 118 -13.98 5.02 3.63
CA VAL A 118 -13.04 4.23 2.81
C VAL A 118 -13.73 3.00 2.21
N ILE A 119 -14.44 2.23 3.03
CA ILE A 119 -15.17 1.04 2.59
C ILE A 119 -16.30 1.40 1.62
N GLY A 120 -17.09 2.43 1.96
CA GLY A 120 -18.25 2.85 1.18
C GLY A 120 -17.87 3.34 -0.22
N TYR A 121 -16.81 4.16 -0.34
CA TYR A 121 -16.32 4.61 -1.64
C TYR A 121 -15.78 3.45 -2.49
N GLU A 122 -15.09 2.50 -1.88
CA GLU A 122 -14.64 1.31 -2.59
C GLU A 122 -15.82 0.44 -3.05
N ALA A 123 -16.82 0.25 -2.19
CA ALA A 123 -18.04 -0.47 -2.54
C ALA A 123 -18.76 0.21 -3.72
N MET A 124 -18.91 1.54 -3.71
CA MET A 124 -19.61 2.31 -4.76
C MET A 124 -19.06 2.07 -6.19
N ARG A 125 -17.78 1.71 -6.34
CA ARG A 125 -17.22 1.34 -7.65
C ARG A 125 -17.93 0.15 -8.29
N PHE A 126 -18.60 -0.66 -7.47
CA PHE A 126 -19.34 -1.86 -7.86
C PHE A 126 -20.85 -1.67 -7.81
N GLN A 127 -21.35 -0.43 -8.01
CA GLN A 127 -22.79 -0.10 -7.98
C GLN A 127 -23.66 -0.97 -8.91
N PHE A 128 -23.08 -1.49 -9.99
CA PHE A 128 -23.75 -2.42 -10.91
C PHE A 128 -24.26 -3.70 -10.22
N LEU A 129 -23.72 -4.07 -9.05
CA LEU A 129 -24.21 -5.22 -8.26
C LEU A 129 -25.68 -5.07 -7.84
N LEU A 130 -26.21 -3.84 -7.76
CA LEU A 130 -27.64 -3.62 -7.48
C LEU A 130 -28.55 -4.08 -8.63
N GLU A 131 -28.03 -4.08 -9.85
CA GLU A 131 -28.75 -4.44 -11.07
C GLU A 131 -28.46 -5.88 -11.52
N ASP A 132 -27.51 -6.55 -10.86
CA ASP A 132 -27.10 -7.92 -11.19
C ASP A 132 -28.25 -8.93 -11.04
N SER A 133 -28.54 -9.70 -12.08
CA SER A 133 -29.57 -10.74 -12.09
C SER A 133 -29.17 -12.00 -11.34
N GLU A 134 -27.88 -12.26 -11.15
CA GLU A 134 -27.36 -13.41 -10.41
C GLU A 134 -27.48 -13.20 -8.89
N LEU A 135 -27.55 -11.95 -8.44
CA LEU A 135 -27.74 -11.60 -7.03
C LEU A 135 -29.22 -11.60 -6.64
N THR A 136 -29.50 -12.29 -5.54
CA THR A 136 -30.82 -12.26 -4.90
C THR A 136 -31.07 -10.91 -4.24
N GLU A 137 -32.34 -10.57 -4.01
CA GLU A 137 -32.69 -9.32 -3.31
C GLU A 137 -32.09 -9.21 -1.91
N ARG A 138 -31.86 -10.34 -1.22
CA ARG A 138 -31.18 -10.36 0.08
C ARG A 138 -29.70 -10.00 -0.03
N GLU A 139 -29.01 -10.51 -1.05
CA GLU A 139 -27.61 -10.17 -1.32
C GLU A 139 -27.46 -8.71 -1.74
N LYS A 140 -28.40 -8.20 -2.55
CA LYS A 140 -28.48 -6.78 -2.89
C LYS A 140 -28.72 -5.91 -1.65
N GLU A 141 -29.51 -6.38 -0.69
CA GLU A 141 -29.70 -5.67 0.58
C GLU A 141 -28.41 -5.60 1.40
N LEU A 142 -27.63 -6.69 1.46
CA LEU A 142 -26.30 -6.67 2.08
C LEU A 142 -25.39 -5.63 1.40
N TYR A 143 -25.43 -5.54 0.07
CA TYR A 143 -24.68 -4.51 -0.66
C TYR A 143 -25.19 -3.09 -0.34
N ARG A 144 -26.52 -2.87 -0.27
CA ARG A 144 -27.11 -1.57 0.09
C ARG A 144 -26.62 -1.08 1.44
N GLN A 145 -26.37 -1.97 2.41
CA GLN A 145 -25.79 -1.60 3.70
C GLN A 145 -24.37 -1.02 3.58
N LEU A 146 -23.59 -1.42 2.57
CA LEU A 146 -22.23 -0.91 2.32
C LEU A 146 -22.22 0.45 1.61
N VAL A 147 -23.28 0.79 0.88
CA VAL A 147 -23.38 2.04 0.10
C VAL A 147 -24.43 2.99 0.65
N ASN A 148 -24.98 2.72 1.84
CA ASN A 148 -25.96 3.57 2.48
C ASN A 148 -25.29 4.88 2.95
N ILE A 149 -25.91 6.03 2.63
CA ILE A 149 -25.37 7.37 2.91
C ILE A 149 -26.38 8.14 3.77
N ASP A 150 -25.91 8.84 4.80
CA ASP A 150 -26.75 9.80 5.52
C ASP A 150 -26.98 11.05 4.67
N THR A 151 -28.24 11.26 4.28
CA THR A 151 -28.66 12.45 3.51
C THR A 151 -29.08 13.62 4.38
N SER A 152 -29.13 13.46 5.71
CA SER A 152 -29.81 14.38 6.62
C SER A 152 -28.91 15.41 7.30
N SER A 153 -27.65 15.09 7.61
CA SER A 153 -26.80 16.05 8.35
C SER A 153 -25.29 15.79 8.31
N SER A 154 -24.85 14.53 8.18
CA SER A 154 -23.42 14.20 8.13
C SER A 154 -23.13 13.49 6.81
N LYS A 155 -22.59 14.18 5.80
CA LYS A 155 -22.25 13.56 4.51
C LYS A 155 -21.26 12.39 4.73
N GLY A 156 -21.76 11.17 4.82
CA GLY A 156 -20.95 10.00 5.17
C GLY A 156 -21.73 8.68 5.08
N PHE A 157 -20.99 7.59 5.06
CA PHE A 157 -21.56 6.24 4.93
C PHE A 157 -22.06 5.71 6.27
N LEU A 158 -23.26 5.15 6.27
CA LEU A 158 -23.93 4.60 7.44
C LEU A 158 -23.78 3.08 7.46
N MET A 159 -22.78 2.61 8.20
CA MET A 159 -22.60 1.18 8.50
C MET A 159 -22.72 0.97 10.00
N SER A 160 -23.39 -0.10 10.43
CA SER A 160 -23.26 -0.59 11.80
C SER A 160 -21.88 -1.23 12.00
N ASP A 161 -21.46 -1.44 13.24
CA ASP A 161 -20.15 -2.07 13.53
C ASP A 161 -20.05 -3.47 12.93
N VAL A 162 -21.14 -4.23 12.96
CA VAL A 162 -21.21 -5.57 12.36
C VAL A 162 -21.03 -5.50 10.85
N VAL A 163 -21.76 -4.60 10.18
CA VAL A 163 -21.64 -4.39 8.73
C VAL A 163 -20.22 -3.95 8.36
N LEU A 164 -19.63 -3.04 9.13
CA LEU A 164 -18.28 -2.56 8.88
C LEU A 164 -17.24 -3.68 9.03
N MET A 165 -17.33 -4.49 10.09
CA MET A 165 -16.44 -5.64 10.30
C MET A 165 -16.58 -6.70 9.21
N GLU A 166 -17.78 -6.92 8.68
CA GLU A 166 -18.00 -7.93 7.62
C GLU A 166 -17.82 -7.37 6.19
N SER A 167 -17.68 -6.05 6.05
CA SER A 167 -17.81 -5.32 4.78
C SER A 167 -16.96 -5.89 3.64
N LEU A 168 -15.66 -6.07 3.85
CA LEU A 168 -14.74 -6.59 2.83
C LEU A 168 -15.06 -8.03 2.43
N LYS A 169 -15.53 -8.86 3.38
CA LYS A 169 -15.95 -10.23 3.12
C LYS A 169 -17.27 -10.25 2.34
N THR A 170 -18.25 -9.46 2.74
CA THR A 170 -19.51 -9.29 2.03
C THR A 170 -19.28 -8.86 0.59
N LEU A 171 -18.48 -7.81 0.38
CA LEU A 171 -18.14 -7.35 -0.97
C LEU A 171 -17.39 -8.42 -1.76
N SER A 172 -16.50 -9.19 -1.12
CA SER A 172 -15.79 -10.30 -1.78
C SER A 172 -16.74 -11.39 -2.29
N ILE A 173 -17.72 -11.78 -1.48
CA ILE A 173 -18.71 -12.81 -1.83
C ILE A 173 -19.56 -12.36 -3.01
N LEU A 174 -20.04 -11.12 -2.97
CA LEU A 174 -20.88 -10.55 -4.03
C LEU A 174 -20.13 -10.46 -5.36
N LEU A 175 -18.88 -9.97 -5.32
CA LEU A 175 -18.03 -9.90 -6.51
C LEU A 175 -17.67 -11.28 -7.06
N GLN A 176 -17.41 -12.27 -6.19
CA GLN A 176 -17.16 -13.63 -6.66
C GLN A 176 -18.37 -14.20 -7.38
N LYS A 177 -19.58 -13.95 -6.85
CA LYS A 177 -20.81 -14.44 -7.47
C LYS A 177 -21.05 -13.78 -8.83
N HIS A 178 -20.88 -12.47 -8.93
CA HIS A 178 -21.00 -11.72 -10.18
C HIS A 178 -19.98 -12.18 -11.25
N TYR A 179 -18.69 -12.23 -10.89
CA TYR A 179 -17.61 -12.50 -11.86
C TYR A 179 -17.28 -13.99 -12.03
N GLY A 180 -17.82 -14.87 -11.19
CA GLY A 180 -17.43 -16.28 -11.13
C GLY A 180 -15.95 -16.51 -10.74
N LYS A 181 -15.29 -15.49 -10.16
CA LYS A 181 -13.85 -15.48 -9.86
C LYS A 181 -13.60 -15.02 -8.43
N LYS A 182 -12.68 -15.68 -7.74
CA LYS A 182 -12.24 -15.24 -6.41
C LYS A 182 -11.61 -13.84 -6.48
N VAL A 183 -11.66 -13.12 -5.37
CA VAL A 183 -11.30 -11.69 -5.28
C VAL A 183 -9.88 -11.52 -4.76
N ILE A 184 -9.16 -10.55 -5.32
CA ILE A 184 -7.88 -10.10 -4.76
C ILE A 184 -8.13 -8.89 -3.88
N LEU A 185 -7.57 -8.90 -2.67
CA LEU A 185 -7.72 -7.81 -1.71
C LEU A 185 -6.40 -7.06 -1.52
N LEU A 186 -6.41 -5.77 -1.78
CA LEU A 186 -5.27 -4.87 -1.63
C LEU A 186 -5.57 -3.87 -0.50
N ILE A 187 -4.78 -3.87 0.57
CA ILE A 187 -4.95 -2.97 1.72
C ILE A 187 -3.66 -2.20 1.95
N ASP A 188 -3.67 -0.92 1.62
CA ASP A 188 -2.54 -0.03 1.84
C ASP A 188 -2.61 0.68 3.19
N GLU A 189 -1.44 0.93 3.77
CA GLU A 189 -1.21 1.57 5.06
C GLU A 189 -2.06 0.99 6.22
N TYR A 190 -2.10 -0.34 6.33
CA TYR A 190 -2.97 -1.04 7.29
C TYR A 190 -2.78 -0.60 8.76
N ASP A 191 -1.62 -0.07 9.10
CA ASP A 191 -1.17 0.30 10.43
C ASP A 191 -1.52 1.75 10.84
N VAL A 192 -1.89 2.61 9.89
CA VAL A 192 -2.22 4.03 10.16
C VAL A 192 -3.36 4.23 11.17
N PRO A 193 -4.51 3.52 11.08
CA PRO A 193 -5.58 3.69 12.07
C PRO A 193 -5.09 3.44 13.50
N LEU A 194 -4.22 2.45 13.68
CA LEU A 194 -3.70 2.07 15.00
C LEU A 194 -2.64 3.05 15.51
N ALA A 195 -1.76 3.52 14.64
CA ALA A 195 -0.80 4.56 14.98
C ALA A 195 -1.54 5.80 15.52
N LYS A 196 -2.58 6.25 14.81
CA LYS A 196 -3.38 7.39 15.24
C LYS A 196 -4.15 7.11 16.53
N ALA A 197 -4.76 5.93 16.64
CA ALA A 197 -5.49 5.54 17.84
C ALA A 197 -4.60 5.52 19.09
N SER A 198 -3.35 5.10 18.96
CA SER A 198 -2.37 5.14 20.05
C SER A 198 -1.98 6.56 20.46
N GLU A 199 -1.79 7.47 19.49
CA GLU A 199 -1.51 8.88 19.78
C GLU A 199 -2.65 9.54 20.55
N GLN A 200 -3.89 9.25 20.14
CA GLN A 200 -5.10 9.93 20.61
C GLN A 200 -5.83 9.20 21.76
N GLY A 201 -5.37 8.01 22.16
CA GLY A 201 -5.86 7.30 23.34
C GLY A 201 -7.09 6.41 23.13
N TYR A 202 -7.39 5.98 21.90
CA TYR A 202 -8.50 5.07 21.57
C TYR A 202 -8.03 3.76 20.90
N TYR A 203 -6.80 3.33 21.23
CA TYR A 203 -6.16 2.16 20.62
C TYR A 203 -6.98 0.87 20.77
N ASN A 204 -7.57 0.63 21.94
CA ASN A 204 -8.26 -0.62 22.27
C ASN A 204 -9.54 -0.81 21.43
N GLU A 205 -10.26 0.27 21.18
CA GLU A 205 -11.45 0.28 20.35
C GLU A 205 -11.08 0.04 18.87
N MET A 206 -10.04 0.72 18.40
CA MET A 206 -9.60 0.60 17.00
C MET A 206 -8.99 -0.78 16.69
N ILE A 207 -8.16 -1.34 17.58
CA ILE A 207 -7.56 -2.65 17.38
C ILE A 207 -8.62 -3.75 17.30
N LEU A 208 -9.66 -3.68 18.14
CA LEU A 208 -10.75 -4.65 18.11
C LEU A 208 -11.49 -4.60 16.77
N LEU A 209 -11.80 -3.40 16.30
CA LEU A 209 -12.49 -3.18 15.02
C LEU A 209 -11.67 -3.71 13.83
N ILE A 210 -10.42 -3.28 13.70
CA ILE A 210 -9.54 -3.69 12.59
C ILE A 210 -9.25 -5.19 12.64
N ARG A 211 -8.99 -5.76 13.83
CA ARG A 211 -8.76 -7.19 13.98
C ARG A 211 -9.94 -8.02 13.51
N ASN A 212 -11.15 -7.70 13.96
CA ASN A 212 -12.34 -8.43 13.56
C ASN A 212 -12.59 -8.29 12.05
N MET A 213 -12.41 -7.09 11.50
CA MET A 213 -12.57 -6.86 10.07
C MET A 213 -11.58 -7.67 9.23
N PHE A 214 -10.30 -7.69 9.62
CA PHE A 214 -9.28 -8.46 8.92
C PHE A 214 -9.41 -9.97 9.12
N GLU A 215 -9.84 -10.44 10.29
CA GLU A 215 -10.12 -11.86 10.50
C GLU A 215 -11.22 -12.35 9.56
N GLN A 216 -12.32 -11.58 9.43
CA GLN A 216 -13.39 -11.89 8.48
C GLN A 216 -12.89 -11.87 7.04
N ALA A 217 -12.14 -10.84 6.65
CA ALA A 217 -11.72 -10.65 5.26
C ALA A 217 -10.58 -11.59 4.80
N LEU A 218 -9.66 -11.95 5.70
CA LEU A 218 -8.38 -12.59 5.36
C LEU A 218 -8.29 -14.07 5.78
N LYS A 219 -9.10 -14.51 6.75
CA LYS A 219 -9.08 -15.89 7.26
C LYS A 219 -10.33 -16.66 6.92
N THR A 220 -11.51 -16.10 7.22
CA THR A 220 -12.79 -16.80 7.07
C THR A 220 -13.53 -16.43 5.77
N ASN A 221 -12.78 -16.05 4.74
CA ASN A 221 -13.29 -15.59 3.45
C ASN A 221 -12.91 -16.57 2.33
N ASP A 222 -13.81 -17.48 1.99
CA ASP A 222 -13.58 -18.46 0.91
C ASP A 222 -13.53 -17.82 -0.49
N SER A 223 -14.11 -16.62 -0.62
CA SER A 223 -14.09 -15.81 -1.84
C SER A 223 -12.77 -15.12 -2.08
N LEU A 224 -11.88 -15.04 -1.09
CA LEU A 224 -10.54 -14.49 -1.25
C LEU A 224 -9.70 -15.39 -2.15
N TYR A 225 -9.04 -14.83 -3.16
CA TYR A 225 -7.97 -15.48 -3.91
C TYR A 225 -6.66 -15.35 -3.13
N PHE A 226 -6.19 -14.12 -2.93
CA PHE A 226 -5.14 -13.73 -2.00
C PHE A 226 -5.28 -12.26 -1.61
N ALA A 227 -4.52 -11.84 -0.59
CA ALA A 227 -4.40 -10.45 -0.21
C ALA A 227 -2.95 -9.94 -0.22
N VAL A 228 -2.79 -8.65 -0.47
CA VAL A 228 -1.55 -7.90 -0.29
C VAL A 228 -1.82 -6.74 0.66
N LEU A 229 -0.99 -6.64 1.70
CA LEU A 229 -1.05 -5.57 2.68
C LEU A 229 0.29 -4.83 2.71
N THR A 230 0.24 -3.52 2.86
CA THR A 230 1.42 -2.67 2.99
C THR A 230 1.32 -1.79 4.24
N GLY A 231 2.45 -1.60 4.94
CA GLY A 231 2.50 -0.74 6.12
C GLY A 231 3.93 -0.50 6.60
N CYS A 232 4.09 0.21 7.72
CA CYS A 232 5.40 0.52 8.31
C CYS A 232 5.65 -0.24 9.63
N LEU A 233 4.62 -0.35 10.50
CA LEU A 233 4.76 -0.75 11.90
C LEU A 233 4.62 -2.26 12.12
N ARG A 234 5.68 -2.86 12.67
CA ARG A 234 5.69 -4.27 13.11
C ARG A 234 4.86 -4.51 14.38
N VAL A 235 4.69 -3.51 15.25
CA VAL A 235 3.90 -3.65 16.50
C VAL A 235 2.40 -3.86 16.21
N ALA A 236 1.86 -3.13 15.22
CA ALA A 236 0.49 -3.33 14.75
C ALA A 236 0.25 -4.78 14.29
N LYS A 237 1.27 -5.42 13.70
CA LYS A 237 1.19 -6.83 13.27
C LYS A 237 1.00 -7.77 14.46
N GLU A 238 1.76 -7.62 15.54
CA GLU A 238 1.64 -8.49 16.72
C GLU A 238 0.31 -8.33 17.46
N SER A 239 -0.46 -7.26 17.21
CA SER A 239 -1.78 -7.08 17.83
C SER A 239 -2.94 -7.51 16.91
N ILE A 240 -2.87 -7.19 15.60
CA ILE A 240 -3.95 -7.51 14.64
C ILE A 240 -3.91 -8.97 14.22
N PHE A 241 -2.71 -9.53 14.00
CA PHE A 241 -2.56 -10.79 13.29
C PHE A 241 -2.31 -12.00 14.20
N THR A 242 -2.47 -11.85 15.51
CA THR A 242 -2.35 -12.98 16.48
C THR A 242 -3.25 -14.17 16.14
N GLY A 243 -4.40 -13.92 15.50
CA GLY A 243 -5.32 -14.95 15.04
C GLY A 243 -5.11 -15.42 13.59
N LEU A 244 -4.24 -14.79 12.80
CA LEU A 244 -4.00 -15.15 11.40
C LEU A 244 -2.80 -16.09 11.29
N ASN A 245 -3.06 -17.37 11.01
CA ASN A 245 -2.03 -18.39 10.81
C ASN A 245 -1.62 -18.57 9.33
N ASN A 246 -2.17 -17.78 8.42
CA ASN A 246 -1.96 -17.87 6.96
C ASN A 246 -1.17 -16.68 6.38
N LEU A 247 -0.51 -15.91 7.23
CA LEU A 247 0.19 -14.68 6.88
C LEU A 247 1.65 -14.96 6.45
N LYS A 248 1.99 -14.61 5.20
CA LYS A 248 3.36 -14.54 4.71
C LYS A 248 3.87 -13.11 4.82
N ILE A 249 5.08 -12.94 5.34
CA ILE A 249 5.62 -11.63 5.71
C ILE A 249 6.92 -11.39 4.96
N PHE A 250 7.01 -10.22 4.35
CA PHE A 250 8.18 -9.71 3.67
C PHE A 250 8.61 -8.44 4.41
N SER A 251 9.42 -8.60 5.46
CA SER A 251 9.98 -7.49 6.24
C SER A 251 11.16 -6.85 5.52
N VAL A 252 11.67 -5.74 6.06
CA VAL A 252 12.92 -5.08 5.60
C VAL A 252 14.11 -6.05 5.61
N THR A 253 14.10 -7.04 6.50
CA THR A 253 15.18 -8.04 6.62
C THR A 253 15.00 -9.27 5.72
N THR A 254 13.91 -9.34 4.96
CA THR A 254 13.64 -10.49 4.09
C THR A 254 14.24 -10.24 2.72
N VAL A 255 15.31 -10.97 2.35
CA VAL A 255 16.03 -10.89 1.06
C VAL A 255 15.12 -10.89 -0.18
N HIS A 256 13.92 -11.44 -0.05
CA HIS A 256 12.93 -11.45 -1.13
C HIS A 256 12.15 -10.13 -1.16
N PHE A 257 12.07 -9.53 -2.35
CA PHE A 257 11.38 -8.28 -2.68
C PHE A 257 12.09 -6.96 -2.29
N ASP A 258 13.34 -7.02 -1.85
CA ASP A 258 14.08 -5.84 -1.39
C ASP A 258 14.32 -4.81 -2.49
N GLU A 259 14.61 -5.27 -3.70
CA GLU A 259 14.79 -4.38 -4.85
C GLU A 259 13.48 -3.73 -5.33
N TYR A 260 12.30 -4.14 -4.87
CA TYR A 260 11.02 -3.61 -5.37
C TYR A 260 10.48 -2.42 -4.57
N PHE A 261 11.09 -2.11 -3.43
CA PHE A 261 10.74 -0.97 -2.59
C PHE A 261 11.97 -0.12 -2.35
N GLY A 262 12.01 1.06 -2.96
CA GLY A 262 13.25 1.84 -3.06
C GLY A 262 13.83 1.82 -4.47
N PHE A 263 14.90 2.58 -4.67
CA PHE A 263 15.72 2.50 -5.88
C PHE A 263 17.02 1.79 -5.58
N THR A 264 17.45 0.92 -6.47
CA THR A 264 18.79 0.34 -6.42
C THR A 264 19.82 1.32 -6.95
N ASP A 265 21.09 1.11 -6.63
CA ASP A 265 22.19 1.92 -7.14
C ASP A 265 22.20 2.05 -8.68
N GLN A 266 21.90 0.95 -9.37
CA GLN A 266 21.80 0.91 -10.82
C GLN A 266 20.64 1.79 -11.35
N GLU A 267 19.48 1.75 -10.70
CA GLU A 267 18.32 2.55 -11.10
C GLU A 267 18.51 4.05 -10.84
N VAL A 268 19.22 4.39 -9.76
CA VAL A 268 19.62 5.78 -9.49
C VAL A 268 20.56 6.29 -10.59
N LYS A 269 21.58 5.51 -10.96
CA LYS A 269 22.50 5.84 -12.07
C LYS A 269 21.76 6.02 -13.39
N GLU A 270 20.84 5.12 -13.71
CA GLU A 270 20.01 5.20 -14.92
C GLU A 270 19.12 6.45 -14.94
N MET A 271 18.51 6.79 -13.80
CA MET A 271 17.71 8.01 -13.68
C MET A 271 18.57 9.25 -13.87
N LEU A 272 19.71 9.36 -13.17
CA LEU A 272 20.61 10.50 -13.31
C LEU A 272 21.11 10.66 -14.75
N ALA A 273 21.47 9.55 -15.41
CA ALA A 273 21.88 9.56 -16.80
C ALA A 273 20.76 10.02 -17.75
N TYR A 274 19.52 9.55 -17.52
CA TYR A 274 18.37 9.99 -18.32
C TYR A 274 18.15 11.51 -18.25
N TYR A 275 18.42 12.12 -17.10
CA TYR A 275 18.29 13.56 -16.89
C TYR A 275 19.56 14.37 -17.16
N GLU A 276 20.67 13.74 -17.57
CA GLU A 276 22.00 14.38 -17.77
C GLU A 276 22.55 14.99 -16.46
N LEU A 277 22.45 14.23 -15.37
CA LEU A 277 22.86 14.59 -14.00
C LEU A 277 23.88 13.59 -13.41
N GLU A 278 24.62 12.86 -14.24
CA GLU A 278 25.57 11.83 -13.79
C GLU A 278 26.66 12.39 -12.85
N ASP A 279 27.01 13.68 -13.00
CA ASP A 279 27.97 14.37 -12.13
C ASP A 279 27.49 14.50 -10.68
N LEU A 280 26.20 14.34 -10.41
CA LEU A 280 25.61 14.42 -9.09
C LEU A 280 25.54 13.08 -8.35
N TYR A 281 25.95 11.98 -8.99
CA TYR A 281 25.81 10.62 -8.42
C TYR A 281 26.49 10.48 -7.05
N GLU A 282 27.73 10.94 -6.89
CA GLU A 282 28.43 10.87 -5.60
C GLU A 282 27.69 11.66 -4.51
N SER A 283 27.09 12.81 -4.85
CA SER A 283 26.28 13.57 -3.90
C SER A 283 24.99 12.84 -3.51
N VAL A 284 24.33 12.17 -4.46
CA VAL A 284 23.15 11.33 -4.20
C VAL A 284 23.53 10.16 -3.30
N LYS A 285 24.66 9.51 -3.57
CA LYS A 285 25.16 8.40 -2.78
C LYS A 285 25.45 8.84 -1.34
N ASP A 286 26.23 9.90 -1.15
CA ASP A 286 26.60 10.35 0.20
C ASP A 286 25.41 10.79 1.06
N TRP A 287 24.33 11.28 0.45
CA TRP A 287 23.18 11.85 1.17
C TRP A 287 21.96 10.96 1.28
N TYR A 288 21.72 10.10 0.28
CA TYR A 288 20.47 9.37 0.11
C TYR A 288 20.65 7.85 0.02
N ASP A 289 21.89 7.37 -0.02
CA ASP A 289 22.23 5.97 0.24
C ASP A 289 22.23 5.72 1.76
N GLY A 290 21.89 4.50 2.19
CA GLY A 290 21.93 4.16 3.62
C GLY A 290 20.78 3.30 4.14
N TYR A 291 19.91 2.79 3.27
CA TYR A 291 18.94 1.77 3.67
C TYR A 291 19.38 0.41 3.14
N LEU A 292 19.58 -0.53 4.06
CA LEU A 292 19.89 -1.92 3.72
C LEU A 292 18.63 -2.77 3.87
N PHE A 293 18.06 -3.21 2.74
CA PHE A 293 16.92 -4.13 2.73
C PHE A 293 17.45 -5.52 2.33
N GLY A 294 17.42 -6.46 3.28
CA GLY A 294 18.13 -7.74 3.16
C GLY A 294 19.60 -7.52 2.86
N ASP A 295 20.03 -7.91 1.66
CA ASP A 295 21.41 -7.77 1.17
C ASP A 295 21.56 -6.65 0.11
N VAL A 296 20.52 -5.82 -0.08
CA VAL A 296 20.48 -4.79 -1.13
C VAL A 296 20.47 -3.40 -0.51
N GLU A 297 21.45 -2.59 -0.87
CA GLU A 297 21.45 -1.14 -0.60
C GLU A 297 20.42 -0.46 -1.51
N VAL A 298 19.49 0.26 -0.89
CA VAL A 298 18.41 0.97 -1.56
C VAL A 298 18.33 2.41 -1.11
N TYR A 299 17.94 3.25 -2.06
CA TYR A 299 17.74 4.69 -1.88
C TYR A 299 16.25 4.97 -1.65
N CYS A 300 15.98 6.01 -0.86
CA CYS A 300 14.62 6.55 -0.73
C CYS A 300 14.18 7.18 -2.07
N PRO A 301 13.13 6.67 -2.75
CA PRO A 301 12.68 7.19 -4.03
C PRO A 301 12.32 8.67 -4.00
N TRP A 302 11.67 9.12 -2.91
CA TRP A 302 11.26 10.51 -2.77
C TRP A 302 12.45 11.46 -2.73
N ASP A 303 13.51 11.12 -2.01
CA ASP A 303 14.67 11.98 -1.86
C ASP A 303 15.41 12.09 -3.21
N VAL A 304 15.62 10.96 -3.89
CA VAL A 304 16.25 10.92 -5.23
C VAL A 304 15.43 11.69 -6.26
N ILE A 305 14.11 11.42 -6.36
CA ILE A 305 13.23 12.11 -7.33
C ILE A 305 13.21 13.62 -7.07
N SER A 306 13.08 14.04 -5.81
CA SER A 306 13.01 15.47 -5.46
C SER A 306 14.32 16.19 -5.76
N TYR A 307 15.45 15.55 -5.49
CA TYR A 307 16.75 16.12 -5.82
C TYR A 307 16.98 16.21 -7.33
N CYS A 308 16.65 15.16 -8.09
CA CYS A 308 16.70 15.17 -9.54
C CYS A 308 15.83 16.29 -10.14
N ASP A 309 14.65 16.55 -9.57
CA ASP A 309 13.71 17.58 -10.04
C ASP A 309 14.27 18.99 -9.82
N GLU A 310 14.75 19.30 -8.61
CA GLU A 310 15.40 20.58 -8.31
C GLU A 310 16.66 20.83 -9.16
N ALA A 311 17.45 19.77 -9.41
CA ALA A 311 18.67 19.83 -10.20
C ALA A 311 18.37 20.03 -11.70
N SER A 312 17.34 19.37 -12.23
CA SER A 312 16.91 19.50 -13.63
C SER A 312 16.42 20.91 -13.97
N ASP A 313 15.81 21.59 -13.01
CA ASP A 313 15.34 22.97 -13.16
C ASP A 313 16.46 24.03 -13.11
N GLY A 314 17.72 23.63 -12.90
CA GLY A 314 18.87 24.53 -12.75
C GLY A 314 18.80 25.43 -11.51
N LYS A 315 17.82 25.20 -10.62
CA LYS A 315 17.56 26.01 -9.42
C LYS A 315 18.54 25.71 -8.29
N ARG A 316 19.03 24.47 -8.17
CA ARG A 316 19.95 24.08 -7.10
C ARG A 316 20.65 22.75 -7.38
N ARG A 317 21.96 22.69 -7.11
CA ARG A 317 22.77 21.45 -7.20
C ARG A 317 23.18 20.89 -5.84
N GLU A 318 22.85 21.57 -4.74
CA GLU A 318 23.21 21.10 -3.39
C GLU A 318 22.11 20.19 -2.82
N PRO A 319 22.46 19.00 -2.29
CA PRO A 319 21.51 18.09 -1.67
C PRO A 319 20.89 18.70 -0.39
N LYS A 320 19.66 18.29 -0.06
CA LYS A 320 18.95 18.67 1.16
C LYS A 320 18.25 17.49 1.82
N ASN A 321 17.84 17.69 3.06
CA ASN A 321 17.00 16.72 3.77
C ASN A 321 15.53 16.85 3.30
N TYR A 322 15.11 15.92 2.44
CA TYR A 322 13.74 15.81 1.95
C TYR A 322 12.84 14.96 2.89
N TRP A 323 13.45 14.21 3.81
CA TRP A 323 12.80 13.29 4.74
C TRP A 323 12.07 13.99 5.90
N THR A 324 12.65 15.05 6.47
CA THR A 324 12.12 15.73 7.67
C THR A 324 10.88 16.58 7.42
N ASN A 325 10.63 17.02 6.18
CA ASN A 325 9.51 17.92 5.85
C ASN A 325 8.20 17.18 5.54
N THR A 326 8.01 15.96 6.05
CA THR A 326 6.89 15.10 5.69
C THR A 326 6.00 14.81 6.89
N SER A 327 4.73 15.22 6.81
CA SER A 327 3.76 15.32 7.92
C SER A 327 3.44 14.02 8.66
N GLY A 328 3.86 12.87 8.14
CA GLY A 328 3.65 11.59 8.82
C GLY A 328 4.60 11.37 10.00
N ASN A 329 5.80 11.96 9.98
CA ASN A 329 6.89 11.57 10.90
C ASN A 329 6.57 11.82 12.37
N ASP A 330 5.69 12.78 12.66
CA ASP A 330 5.22 13.05 14.03
C ASP A 330 4.55 11.83 14.66
N SER A 331 3.86 11.01 13.88
CA SER A 331 3.21 9.78 14.36
C SER A 331 4.21 8.71 14.82
N VAL A 332 5.25 8.48 14.02
CA VAL A 332 6.28 7.48 14.34
C VAL A 332 7.15 8.00 15.48
N ARG A 333 7.49 9.28 15.45
CA ARG A 333 8.29 9.96 16.48
C ARG A 333 7.56 10.00 17.82
N HIS A 334 6.27 10.33 17.84
CA HIS A 334 5.45 10.29 19.06
C HIS A 334 5.31 8.88 19.62
N PHE A 335 5.17 7.86 18.76
CA PHE A 335 5.13 6.46 19.20
C PHE A 335 6.46 6.03 19.84
N ILE A 336 7.59 6.48 19.30
CA ILE A 336 8.94 6.26 19.87
C ILE A 336 9.14 7.06 21.18
N GLU A 337 8.68 8.31 21.22
CA GLU A 337 8.86 9.23 22.36
C GLU A 337 7.97 8.89 23.56
N LYS A 338 6.76 8.35 23.36
CA LYS A 338 5.87 7.93 24.46
C LYS A 338 6.28 6.62 25.12
N MET A 339 7.13 5.80 24.49
CA MET A 339 7.67 4.57 25.08
C MET A 339 8.93 4.82 25.94
N GLY A 340 8.95 5.94 26.67
CA GLY A 340 10.06 6.41 27.50
C GLY A 340 10.37 5.55 28.74
N SER A 341 10.69 4.27 28.54
CA SER A 341 11.61 3.52 29.39
C SER A 341 12.74 3.00 28.49
N GLY A 342 13.98 3.40 28.78
CA GLY A 342 15.14 3.22 27.90
C GLY A 342 15.46 1.78 27.47
N VAL A 343 14.80 0.78 28.07
CA VAL A 343 14.93 -0.64 27.75
C VAL A 343 14.13 -1.00 26.48
N MET A 344 12.94 -0.43 26.28
CA MET A 344 12.07 -0.74 25.13
C MET A 344 12.52 -0.08 23.82
N ARG A 345 13.32 0.99 23.91
CA ARG A 345 13.86 1.66 22.72
C ARG A 345 14.94 0.81 22.06
N SER A 346 15.87 0.24 22.83
CA SER A 346 16.87 -0.69 22.31
C SER A 346 16.24 -1.98 21.80
N GLU A 347 15.21 -2.50 22.48
CA GLU A 347 14.46 -3.67 22.02
C GLU A 347 13.70 -3.42 20.70
N MET A 348 13.18 -2.19 20.52
CA MET A 348 12.47 -1.84 19.28
C MET A 348 13.43 -1.47 18.14
N GLU A 349 14.57 -0.84 18.43
CA GLU A 349 15.68 -0.67 17.47
C GLU A 349 16.21 -2.04 17.02
N ALA A 350 16.37 -2.98 17.96
CA ALA A 350 16.70 -4.38 17.71
C ALA A 350 15.62 -5.07 16.84
N LEU A 351 14.33 -4.94 17.15
CA LEU A 351 13.23 -5.52 16.36
C LEU A 351 13.07 -4.89 14.96
N ILE A 352 13.43 -3.62 14.80
CA ILE A 352 13.48 -2.91 13.50
C ILE A 352 14.69 -3.41 12.68
N ALA A 353 15.82 -3.66 13.33
CA ALA A 353 17.00 -4.28 12.74
C ALA A 353 16.85 -5.80 12.50
N GLY A 354 15.77 -6.40 12.99
CA GLY A 354 15.46 -7.84 12.82
C GLY A 354 16.08 -8.76 13.86
N GLU A 355 16.60 -8.22 14.95
CA GLU A 355 17.13 -8.96 16.08
C GLU A 355 16.00 -9.54 16.95
N ILE A 356 16.33 -10.60 17.71
CA ILE A 356 15.41 -11.31 18.60
C ILE A 356 15.55 -10.71 20.01
N VAL A 357 14.42 -10.29 20.58
CA VAL A 357 14.34 -9.82 21.97
C VAL A 357 13.75 -10.95 22.81
N GLU A 358 14.56 -11.58 23.66
CA GLU A 358 14.10 -12.50 24.68
C GLU A 358 13.63 -11.70 25.92
N LYS A 359 12.43 -12.02 26.41
CA LYS A 359 11.89 -11.47 27.65
C LYS A 359 12.06 -12.49 28.77
N GLU A 360 12.53 -12.04 29.93
CA GLU A 360 12.42 -12.80 31.19
C GLU A 360 10.97 -12.89 31.67
#